data_AF-A0AAP8N6T8-F1
#
_entry.id   AF-A0AAP8N6T8-F1
#
_cell.length_a   1.000
_cell.length_b   1.000
_cell.length_c   1.000
_cell.angle_alpha   90.00
_cell.angle_beta   90.00
_cell.angle_gamma   90.00
#
_symmetry.space_group_name_H-M   'P 1'
#
loop_
_entity.id
_entity.type
_entity.pdbx_description
1 polymer ?
#
loop_
_entity_poly.entity_id
_entity_poly.type
_entity_poly.pdbx_seq_one_letter_code
_entity_poly.pdbx_strand_id
1 'polypeptide(L)'
;MVLTLRRHHLFSQLPEKVFEEVCGLAMLKRLSCHSTLMHQGDPARRFFLLVSGQVKLYRLTGEGQENLVEIIQPGQTFAEALLFSQAR
;
A
#
# COMPACT_ATOMS: atom_id res chain seq x y z
N MET A 1 -3.44 -7.91 -12.08
CA MET A 1 -2.69 -6.74 -11.58
C MET A 1 -3.16 -5.46 -12.26
N VAL A 2 -2.94 -5.27 -13.56
CA VAL A 2 -3.34 -4.03 -14.29
C VAL A 2 -4.84 -3.73 -14.17
N LEU A 3 -5.70 -4.75 -14.39
CA LEU A 3 -7.16 -4.60 -14.21
C LEU A 3 -7.54 -4.23 -12.76
N THR A 4 -6.80 -4.73 -11.77
CA THR A 4 -7.03 -4.41 -10.35
C THR A 4 -6.70 -2.95 -10.07
N LEU A 5 -5.58 -2.46 -10.60
CA LEU A 5 -5.20 -1.05 -10.52
C LEU A 5 -6.25 -0.15 -11.17
N ARG A 6 -6.69 -0.45 -12.40
CA ARG A 6 -7.67 0.39 -13.12
C ARG A 6 -9.01 0.52 -12.41
N ARG A 7 -9.44 -0.55 -11.72
CA ARG A 7 -10.70 -0.57 -10.96
C ARG A 7 -10.62 0.16 -9.63
N HIS A 8 -9.42 0.45 -9.14
CA HIS A 8 -9.22 1.12 -7.87
C HIS A 8 -9.46 2.64 -8.02
N HIS A 9 -10.12 3.25 -7.03
CA HIS A 9 -10.60 4.63 -7.13
C HIS A 9 -9.49 5.66 -7.33
N LEU A 10 -8.26 5.39 -6.86
CA LEU A 10 -7.10 6.26 -7.08
C LEU A 10 -6.63 6.33 -8.54
N PHE A 11 -6.96 5.33 -9.36
CA PHE A 11 -6.46 5.23 -10.74
C PHE A 11 -7.58 5.23 -11.79
N SER A 12 -8.84 5.04 -11.39
CA SER A 12 -9.97 4.90 -12.32
C SER A 12 -10.24 6.14 -13.17
N GLN A 13 -9.83 7.32 -12.69
CA GLN A 13 -10.00 8.59 -13.40
C GLN A 13 -8.74 9.05 -14.15
N LEU A 14 -7.65 8.27 -14.13
CA LEU A 14 -6.44 8.66 -14.84
C LEU A 14 -6.63 8.53 -16.36
N PRO A 15 -6.17 9.51 -17.16
CA PRO A 15 -6.10 9.36 -18.61
C PRO A 15 -5.27 8.13 -18.99
N GLU A 16 -5.61 7.48 -20.11
CA GLU A 16 -5.02 6.19 -20.48
C GLU A 16 -3.49 6.21 -20.50
N LYS A 17 -2.91 7.24 -21.12
CA LYS A 17 -1.46 7.42 -21.17
C LYS A 17 -0.81 7.50 -19.77
N VAL A 18 -1.42 8.24 -18.85
CA VAL A 18 -0.92 8.37 -17.48
C VAL A 18 -1.08 7.05 -16.72
N PHE A 19 -2.18 6.35 -16.94
CA PHE A 19 -2.41 5.05 -16.34
C PHE A 19 -1.38 4.01 -16.80
N GLU A 20 -1.03 3.99 -18.09
CA GLU A 20 0.04 3.15 -18.64
C GLU A 20 1.41 3.47 -18.02
N GLU A 21 1.74 4.76 -17.89
CA GLU A 21 2.98 5.21 -17.23
C GLU A 21 3.05 4.73 -15.76
N VAL A 22 1.95 4.89 -15.01
CA VAL A 22 1.85 4.40 -13.63
C VAL A 22 2.00 2.87 -13.56
N CYS A 23 1.37 2.13 -14.48
CA CYS A 23 1.53 0.69 -14.56
C CYS A 23 2.97 0.27 -14.83
N GLY A 24 3.70 1.02 -15.67
CA GLY A 24 5.12 0.78 -15.96
C GLY A 24 6.04 1.02 -14.75
N LEU A 25 5.65 1.90 -13.83
CA LEU A 25 6.40 2.18 -12.59
C LEU A 25 6.01 1.23 -11.44
N ALA A 26 4.87 0.56 -11.53
CA ALA A 26 4.37 -0.35 -10.51
C ALA A 26 5.20 -1.65 -10.48
N MET A 27 5.59 -2.10 -9.28
CA MET A 27 6.31 -3.35 -9.08
C MET A 27 5.50 -4.33 -8.25
N LEU A 28 5.41 -5.58 -8.71
CA LEU A 28 4.80 -6.66 -7.95
C LEU A 28 5.77 -7.16 -6.87
N LYS A 29 5.42 -6.99 -5.60
CA LYS A 29 6.17 -7.54 -4.47
C LYS A 29 5.42 -8.74 -3.89
N ARG A 30 6.09 -9.89 -3.83
CA ARG A 30 5.60 -11.10 -3.15
C ARG A 30 6.27 -11.22 -1.79
N LEU A 31 5.50 -11.57 -0.79
CA LEU A 31 5.93 -11.70 0.59
C LEU A 31 5.48 -13.06 1.13
N SER A 32 6.33 -13.70 1.94
CA SER A 32 5.95 -14.89 2.68
C SER A 32 5.05 -14.50 3.86
N CYS A 33 4.28 -15.47 4.36
CA CYS A 33 3.52 -15.27 5.58
C CYS A 33 4.46 -14.86 6.73
N HIS A 34 4.01 -13.93 7.58
CA HIS A 34 4.76 -13.34 8.70
C HIS A 34 6.00 -12.50 8.31
N SER A 35 6.23 -12.22 7.03
CA SER A 35 7.29 -11.27 6.64
C SER A 35 6.84 -9.81 6.81
N THR A 36 7.77 -8.97 7.23
CA THR A 36 7.53 -7.53 7.41
C THR A 36 7.73 -6.78 6.09
N LEU A 37 6.74 -5.98 5.69
CA LEU A 37 6.82 -5.13 4.50
C LEU A 37 7.54 -3.80 4.77
N MET A 38 7.25 -3.19 5.92
CA MET A 38 7.75 -1.89 6.36
C MET A 38 7.71 -1.78 7.89
N HIS A 39 8.55 -0.91 8.45
CA HIS A 39 8.55 -0.55 9.86
C HIS A 39 8.07 0.89 10.07
N GLN A 40 7.55 1.17 11.27
CA GLN A 40 7.26 2.54 11.67
C GLN A 40 8.56 3.36 11.67
N GLY A 41 8.53 4.53 11.03
CA GLY A 41 9.69 5.40 10.87
C GLY A 41 10.45 5.22 9.56
N ASP A 42 10.14 4.17 8.77
CA ASP A 42 10.71 4.03 7.44
C ASP A 42 10.33 5.22 6.54
N PRO A 43 11.22 5.67 5.64
CA PRO A 43 10.90 6.72 4.68
C PRO A 43 9.68 6.36 3.83
N ALA A 44 8.66 7.22 3.88
CA ALA A 44 7.45 7.08 3.06
C ALA A 44 7.77 7.41 1.59
N ARG A 45 8.27 6.41 0.85
CA ARG A 45 8.62 6.54 -0.57
C ARG A 45 7.65 5.85 -1.52
N ARG A 46 6.79 4.98 -1.00
CA ARG A 46 5.90 4.10 -1.77
C ARG A 46 4.61 3.87 -0.97
N PHE A 47 3.51 3.70 -1.68
CA PHE A 47 2.29 3.11 -1.15
C PHE A 47 2.04 1.78 -1.86
N PHE A 48 1.08 1.02 -1.36
CA PHE A 48 0.86 -0.35 -1.80
C PHE A 48 -0.63 -0.58 -2.06
N LEU A 49 -0.91 -1.44 -3.03
CA LEU A 49 -2.24 -2.02 -3.27
C LEU A 49 -2.14 -3.51 -2.96
N LEU A 50 -2.96 -4.02 -2.05
CA LEU A 50 -2.97 -5.44 -1.73
C LEU A 50 -3.70 -6.22 -2.82
N VAL A 51 -3.01 -7.13 -3.52
CA VAL A 51 -3.62 -7.94 -4.60
C VAL A 51 -4.26 -9.21 -4.05
N SER A 52 -3.63 -9.85 -3.06
CA SER A 52 -4.08 -11.11 -2.47
C SER A 52 -3.46 -11.32 -1.10
N GLY A 53 -4.14 -12.07 -0.22
CA GLY A 53 -3.69 -12.31 1.15
C GLY A 53 -4.21 -11.23 2.10
N GLN A 54 -3.46 -10.99 3.17
CA GLN A 54 -3.82 -10.03 4.22
C GLN A 54 -2.56 -9.35 4.74
N VAL A 55 -2.66 -8.05 5.05
CA VAL A 55 -1.60 -7.29 5.71
C VAL A 55 -2.15 -6.75 7.02
N LYS A 56 -1.46 -7.05 8.12
CA LYS A 56 -1.77 -6.50 9.43
C LYS A 56 -0.93 -5.26 9.67
N LEU A 57 -1.57 -4.11 9.82
CA LEU A 57 -0.94 -2.87 10.26
C LEU A 57 -1.13 -2.73 11.77
N TYR A 58 -0.05 -2.59 12.51
CA TYR A 58 -0.07 -2.41 13.95
C TYR A 58 1.00 -1.41 14.37
N ARG A 59 0.87 -0.88 15.59
CA ARG A 59 1.92 -0.14 16.27
C ARG A 59 2.35 -0.89 17.52
N LEU A 60 3.62 -0.76 17.87
CA LEU A 60 4.11 -1.25 19.15
C LEU A 60 3.89 -0.17 20.21
N THR A 61 3.42 -0.56 21.39
CA THR A 61 3.42 0.31 22.57
C THR A 61 4.83 0.46 23.12
N GLY A 62 5.02 1.39 24.06
CA GLY A 62 6.30 1.51 24.78
C GLY A 62 6.70 0.23 25.54
N GLU A 63 5.74 -0.65 25.81
CA GLU A 63 5.95 -1.96 26.45
C GLU A 63 6.09 -3.12 25.44
N GLY A 64 6.11 -2.81 24.13
CA GLY A 64 6.29 -3.81 23.07
C GLY A 64 5.01 -4.58 22.69
N GLN A 65 3.84 -4.18 23.17
CA GLN A 65 2.57 -4.80 22.80
C GLN A 65 2.07 -4.31 21.44
N GLU A 66 1.48 -5.19 20.65
CA GLU A 66 0.91 -4.83 19.35
C GLU A 66 -0.50 -4.24 19.52
N ASN A 67 -0.64 -2.96 19.19
CA ASN A 67 -1.93 -2.32 18.99
C ASN A 67 -2.30 -2.39 17.51
N LEU A 68 -3.31 -3.20 17.18
CA LEU A 68 -3.84 -3.31 15.84
C LEU A 68 -4.39 -1.95 15.37
N VAL A 69 -3.93 -1.51 14.21
CA VAL A 69 -4.46 -0.30 13.54
C VAL A 69 -5.50 -0.72 12.52
N GLU A 70 -5.13 -1.62 11.62
CA GLU A 70 -6.01 -2.06 10.54
C GLU A 70 -5.58 -3.43 9.98
N ILE A 71 -6.55 -4.17 9.46
CA ILE A 71 -6.30 -5.36 8.66
C ILE A 71 -6.67 -5.06 7.21
N ILE A 72 -5.66 -4.95 6.35
CA ILE A 72 -5.81 -4.63 4.93
C ILE A 72 -6.23 -5.89 4.17
N GLN A 73 -7.27 -5.72 3.35
CA GLN A 73 -7.89 -6.74 2.50
C GLN A 73 -7.52 -6.52 1.02
N PRO A 74 -7.63 -7.57 0.18
CA PRO A 74 -7.40 -7.44 -1.26
C PRO A 74 -8.24 -6.32 -1.89
N GLY A 75 -7.59 -5.51 -2.72
CA GLY A 75 -8.19 -4.36 -3.39
C GLY A 75 -8.05 -3.04 -2.61
N GLN A 76 -7.58 -3.05 -1.37
CA GLN A 76 -7.34 -1.81 -0.61
C GLN A 76 -5.91 -1.30 -0.80
N THR A 77 -5.76 0.03 -0.79
CA THR A 77 -4.46 0.69 -0.66
C THR A 77 -4.10 0.97 0.80
N PHE A 78 -2.81 1.11 1.06
CA PHE A 78 -2.28 1.52 2.36
C PHE A 78 -0.94 2.25 2.20
N ALA A 79 -0.57 3.02 3.24
CA ALA A 79 0.59 3.92 3.29
C ALA A 79 0.55 5.11 2.31
N GLU A 80 -0.55 5.33 1.61
CA GLU A 80 -0.78 6.45 0.70
C GLU A 80 -0.89 7.79 1.42
N ALA A 81 -1.46 7.81 2.64
CA ALA A 81 -1.57 9.03 3.44
C ALA A 81 -0.19 9.63 3.76
N LEU A 82 0.84 8.79 3.93
CA LEU A 82 2.20 9.25 4.21
C LEU A 82 2.87 9.91 2.98
N LEU A 83 2.41 9.58 1.77
CA LEU A 83 2.85 10.21 0.53
C LEU A 83 2.05 11.47 0.22
N PHE A 84 0.73 11.43 0.36
CA PHE A 84 -0.12 12.57 0.03
C PHE A 84 -0.10 13.68 1.10
N SER A 85 0.29 13.38 2.34
CA SER A 85 0.47 14.42 3.37
C SER A 85 1.73 15.27 3.21
N GLN A 86 2.72 14.81 2.42
CA GLN A 86 3.92 15.57 2.09
C GLN A 86 3.75 16.46 0.85
N ALA A 87 2.67 16.27 0.09
CA ALA A 87 2.31 17.14 -1.03
C ALA A 87 1.60 18.39 -0.49
N ARG A 88 2.37 19.35 0.01
CA ARG A 88 1.91 20.69 0.34
C ARG A 88 2.65 21.74 -0.48
#